data_AF-A0A8H5QHR8-F1
#
_entry.id   AF-A0A8H5QHR8-F1
#
_cell.length_a   1.000
_cell.length_b   1.000
_cell.length_c   1.000
_cell.angle_alpha   90.00
_cell.angle_beta   90.00
_cell.angle_gamma   90.00
#
_symmetry.space_group_name_H-M   'P 1'
#
loop_
_entity.id
_entity.type
_entity.pdbx_description
1 polymer ?
#
loop_
_entity_poly.entity_id
_entity_poly.type
_entity_poly.pdbx_seq_one_letter_code
_entity_poly.pdbx_strand_id
1 'polypeptide(L)'
;MRRRFMTCATLLTDLPAYIVPQRLSAITSLEIIWFVDSDYRSGKNVAREKDLITILLILDNHFPNLRKLNLALKLDLPKNAPAQLEHIFQILDDFFIRHLSDRMLEPFAVSISYVAYKGFRQEIVHAQGHEGRVFHWQIWRVFGVFITVLYYYIHTIRQVGQNAVTMSSLYHYSFSHVSKTDSVHQSAIKYRDLRLKALKASPESFSSTYEIESRFTDAEWMDRLLQDDRENFVCIATLVDPGDSSAAQWVGQVTLRGPLSRKDFTLPEMSGQRMPGRDDEEDRWQMLSLFILPEHQGRKLGQGLCREVIRHLQENQQKAKTVVRLMVKPQNTATVHLYEKLGFETVGKCTLAEALVANGDGHLLPEDITDARYSTRSGLIMIYTISKTA
;
A
#
# COMPACT_ATOMS: atom_id res chain seq x y z
N MET A 1 -10.61 -8.66 -21.28
CA MET A 1 -10.89 -7.27 -21.74
C MET A 1 -9.80 -6.37 -21.17
N ARG A 2 -8.95 -5.78 -22.03
CA ARG A 2 -7.73 -5.04 -21.63
C ARG A 2 -8.08 -3.83 -20.75
N ARG A 3 -7.50 -3.72 -19.54
CA ARG A 3 -7.46 -2.45 -18.78
C ARG A 3 -6.65 -1.46 -19.61
N ARG A 4 -7.33 -0.57 -20.33
CA ARG A 4 -6.69 0.55 -21.05
C ARG A 4 -6.30 1.59 -20.02
N PHE A 5 -5.00 1.73 -19.76
CA PHE A 5 -4.46 2.96 -19.19
C PHE A 5 -4.59 4.06 -20.26
N MET A 6 -5.58 4.94 -20.12
CA MET A 6 -5.78 6.07 -21.03
C MET A 6 -5.11 7.31 -20.43
N THR A 7 -3.98 7.69 -21.02
CA THR A 7 -3.45 9.05 -20.88
C THR A 7 -3.99 9.89 -22.03
N CYS A 8 -4.67 11.00 -21.74
CA CYS A 8 -4.78 12.22 -22.56
C CYS A 8 -6.07 12.97 -22.25
N ALA A 9 -5.97 14.23 -21.83
CA ALA A 9 -7.10 15.17 -21.78
C ALA A 9 -7.85 15.27 -23.13
N THR A 10 -7.14 15.08 -24.23
CA THR A 10 -7.66 14.98 -25.61
C THR A 10 -8.58 13.78 -25.84
N LEU A 11 -8.31 12.64 -25.18
CA LEU A 11 -9.09 11.42 -25.39
C LEU A 11 -10.45 11.48 -24.70
N LEU A 12 -10.57 12.18 -23.56
CA LEU A 12 -11.84 12.37 -22.84
C LEU A 12 -12.75 13.41 -23.51
N THR A 13 -12.17 14.46 -24.08
CA THR A 13 -12.89 15.46 -24.87
C THR A 13 -13.45 14.87 -26.16
N ASP A 14 -12.70 13.97 -26.78
CA ASP A 14 -13.08 13.31 -28.03
C ASP A 14 -13.90 12.02 -27.84
N LEU A 15 -13.79 11.36 -26.68
CA LEU A 15 -14.42 10.05 -26.40
C LEU A 15 -15.92 9.98 -26.76
N PRO A 16 -16.74 11.02 -26.43
CA PRO A 16 -18.16 11.01 -26.76
C PRO A 16 -18.46 10.98 -28.27
N ALA A 17 -17.53 11.42 -29.11
CA ALA A 17 -17.66 11.37 -30.56
C ALA A 17 -17.32 9.98 -31.14
N TYR A 18 -16.48 9.19 -30.44
CA TYR A 18 -15.97 7.90 -30.93
C TYR A 18 -16.61 6.67 -30.27
N ILE A 19 -17.38 6.86 -29.19
CA ILE A 19 -18.01 5.77 -28.45
C ILE A 19 -19.51 6.04 -28.28
N VAL A 20 -20.35 5.07 -28.66
CA VAL A 20 -21.80 5.18 -28.51
C VAL A 20 -22.21 5.40 -27.04
N PRO A 21 -23.17 6.30 -26.75
CA PRO A 21 -23.51 6.73 -25.38
C PRO A 21 -23.79 5.59 -24.39
N GLN A 22 -24.42 4.50 -24.86
CA GLN A 22 -24.73 3.31 -24.05
C GLN A 22 -23.50 2.63 -23.45
N ARG A 23 -22.35 2.68 -24.13
CA ARG A 23 -21.09 2.11 -23.62
C ARG A 23 -20.42 3.02 -22.60
N LEU A 24 -20.58 4.33 -22.74
CA LEU A 24 -20.08 5.31 -21.77
C LEU A 24 -20.91 5.26 -20.48
N SER A 25 -22.22 5.10 -20.60
CA SER A 25 -23.11 4.91 -19.45
C SER A 25 -22.85 3.62 -18.68
N ALA A 26 -22.20 2.61 -19.25
CA ALA A 26 -21.88 1.37 -18.53
C ALA A 26 -20.64 1.49 -17.62
N ILE A 27 -19.88 2.59 -17.72
CA ILE A 27 -18.66 2.79 -16.94
C ILE A 27 -19.02 3.29 -15.54
N THR A 28 -18.64 2.51 -14.54
CA THR A 28 -18.90 2.79 -13.12
C THR A 28 -17.66 3.26 -12.35
N SER A 29 -16.47 3.19 -12.95
CA SER A 29 -15.22 3.60 -12.32
C SER A 29 -14.25 4.18 -13.34
N LEU A 30 -13.61 5.30 -13.00
CA LEU A 30 -12.62 5.97 -13.84
C LEU A 30 -11.37 6.37 -13.05
N GLU A 31 -10.23 6.28 -13.75
CA GLU A 31 -8.96 6.85 -13.31
C GLU A 31 -8.48 7.81 -14.40
N ILE A 32 -8.28 9.08 -14.02
CA ILE A 32 -7.99 10.18 -14.94
C ILE A 32 -6.76 10.93 -14.43
N ILE A 33 -5.77 11.10 -15.30
CA ILE A 33 -4.67 12.04 -15.09
C ILE A 33 -4.95 13.25 -15.96
N TRP A 34 -5.06 14.41 -15.33
CA TRP A 34 -5.44 15.66 -15.97
C TRP A 34 -4.36 16.71 -15.80
N PHE A 35 -4.01 17.41 -16.88
CA PHE A 35 -3.09 18.54 -16.83
C PHE A 35 -3.89 19.83 -16.75
N VAL A 36 -3.62 20.62 -15.71
CA VAL A 36 -4.20 21.96 -15.55
C VAL A 36 -3.07 22.96 -15.75
N ASP A 37 -3.17 23.72 -16.84
CA ASP A 37 -2.26 24.83 -17.09
C ASP A 37 -2.42 25.90 -16.00
N SER A 38 -1.36 26.66 -15.75
CA SER A 38 -1.42 27.80 -14.84
C SER A 38 -0.93 29.08 -15.51
N ASP A 39 -1.53 30.20 -15.14
CA ASP A 39 -1.08 31.53 -15.51
C ASP A 39 -0.38 32.18 -14.31
N TYR A 40 0.67 32.96 -14.55
CA TYR A 40 1.30 33.76 -13.49
C TYR A 40 0.63 35.14 -13.41
N ARG A 41 -0.06 35.43 -12.30
CA ARG A 41 -0.76 36.70 -12.05
C ARG A 41 -0.47 37.22 -10.65
N SER A 42 -0.12 38.50 -10.53
CA SER A 42 0.08 39.19 -9.24
C SER A 42 1.02 38.45 -8.27
N GLY A 43 2.11 37.88 -8.78
CA GLY A 43 3.09 37.15 -7.97
C GLY A 43 2.72 35.71 -7.62
N LYS A 44 1.56 35.22 -8.07
CA LYS A 44 1.02 33.88 -7.79
C LYS A 44 0.75 33.11 -9.08
N ASN A 45 0.84 31.79 -9.00
CA ASN A 45 0.31 30.91 -10.05
C ASN A 45 -1.19 30.70 -9.85
N VAL A 46 -1.98 30.92 -10.88
CA VAL A 46 -3.43 30.73 -10.91
C VAL A 46 -3.73 29.64 -11.93
N ALA A 47 -4.27 28.52 -11.47
CA ALA A 47 -4.65 27.43 -12.35
C ALA A 47 -5.82 27.83 -13.27
N ARG A 48 -5.80 27.41 -14.53
CA ARG A 48 -6.88 27.70 -15.49
C ARG A 48 -8.11 26.87 -15.16
N GLU A 49 -9.12 27.54 -14.64
CA GLU A 49 -10.40 26.96 -14.24
C GLU A 49 -11.18 26.34 -15.41
N LYS A 50 -11.10 26.96 -16.60
CA LYS A 50 -11.86 26.56 -17.79
C LYS A 50 -11.61 25.10 -18.19
N ASP A 51 -10.36 24.63 -18.05
CA ASP A 51 -9.99 23.27 -18.43
C ASP A 51 -10.59 22.25 -17.46
N LEU A 52 -10.57 22.57 -16.16
CA LEU A 52 -11.19 21.76 -15.12
C LEU A 52 -12.71 21.71 -15.28
N ILE A 53 -13.36 22.85 -15.51
CA ILE A 53 -14.82 22.90 -15.71
C ILE A 53 -15.22 22.06 -16.93
N THR A 54 -14.46 22.17 -18.02
CA THR A 54 -14.75 21.43 -19.26
C THR A 54 -14.74 19.92 -19.03
N ILE A 55 -13.76 19.40 -18.28
CA ILE A 55 -13.70 17.95 -18.02
C ILE A 55 -14.78 17.48 -17.05
N LEU A 56 -15.08 18.26 -16.01
CA LEU A 56 -16.13 17.92 -15.07
C LEU A 56 -17.50 17.89 -15.76
N LEU A 57 -17.75 18.80 -16.73
CA LEU A 57 -18.94 18.76 -17.57
C LEU A 57 -18.99 17.52 -18.48
N ILE A 58 -17.85 17.05 -19.01
CA ILE A 58 -17.80 15.80 -19.77
C ILE A 58 -18.18 14.62 -18.88
N LEU A 59 -17.69 14.61 -17.63
CA LEU A 59 -18.04 13.58 -16.65
C LEU A 59 -19.54 13.60 -16.33
N ASP A 60 -20.10 14.79 -16.08
CA ASP A 60 -21.53 15.01 -15.82
C ASP A 60 -22.40 14.44 -16.95
N ASN A 61 -22.04 14.75 -18.20
CA ASN A 61 -22.88 14.48 -19.36
C ASN A 61 -22.76 13.06 -19.90
N HIS A 62 -21.57 12.45 -19.83
CA HIS A 62 -21.29 11.21 -20.55
C HIS A 62 -21.13 9.97 -19.65
N PHE A 63 -20.97 10.15 -18.34
CA PHE A 63 -20.74 9.05 -17.40
C PHE A 63 -21.80 9.00 -16.31
N PRO A 64 -23.09 8.84 -16.67
CA PRO A 64 -24.19 8.93 -15.73
C PRO A 64 -24.14 7.86 -14.63
N ASN A 65 -23.51 6.70 -14.81
CA ASN A 65 -23.44 5.65 -13.79
C ASN A 65 -22.08 5.57 -13.08
N LEU A 66 -21.26 6.61 -13.17
CA LEU A 66 -19.99 6.66 -12.45
C LEU A 66 -20.25 6.54 -10.95
N ARG A 67 -19.52 5.66 -10.27
CA ARG A 67 -19.60 5.44 -8.81
C ARG A 67 -18.27 5.68 -8.10
N LYS A 68 -17.18 5.70 -8.87
CA LYS A 68 -15.81 5.89 -8.40
C LYS A 68 -15.02 6.71 -9.40
N LEU A 69 -14.29 7.73 -8.93
CA LEU A 69 -13.34 8.48 -9.74
C LEU A 69 -12.07 8.78 -8.96
N ASN A 70 -10.94 8.41 -9.56
CA ASN A 70 -9.60 8.80 -9.14
C ASN A 70 -9.10 9.87 -10.12
N LEU A 71 -8.97 11.12 -9.67
CA LEU A 71 -8.56 12.26 -10.48
C LEU A 71 -7.18 12.77 -10.03
N ALA A 72 -6.15 12.59 -10.85
CA ALA A 72 -4.83 13.16 -10.61
C ALA A 72 -4.66 14.47 -11.39
N LEU A 73 -4.67 15.61 -10.68
CA LEU A 73 -4.41 16.93 -11.25
C LEU A 73 -2.91 17.22 -11.25
N LYS A 74 -2.34 17.28 -12.45
CA LYS A 74 -1.01 17.80 -12.74
C LYS A 74 -1.11 19.28 -13.02
N LEU A 75 -0.91 20.06 -11.96
CA LEU A 75 -0.82 21.51 -12.04
C LEU A 75 0.60 21.89 -12.49
N ASP A 76 0.74 22.60 -13.60
CA ASP A 76 2.03 23.12 -14.05
C ASP A 76 2.44 24.33 -13.20
N LEU A 77 2.94 24.06 -11.99
CA LEU A 77 3.31 25.07 -11.02
C LEU A 77 4.83 25.17 -10.88
N PRO A 78 5.44 26.33 -11.14
CA PRO A 78 6.85 26.55 -10.85
C PRO A 78 7.15 26.36 -9.35
N LYS A 79 8.27 25.70 -9.04
CA LYS A 79 8.62 25.20 -7.68
C LYS A 79 8.66 26.25 -6.57
N ASN A 80 8.79 27.54 -6.91
CA ASN A 80 9.14 28.60 -5.96
C ASN A 80 8.08 29.71 -5.83
N ALA A 81 6.96 29.63 -6.55
CA ALA A 81 5.94 30.67 -6.53
C ALA A 81 4.67 30.19 -5.81
N PRO A 82 4.07 31.02 -4.92
CA PRO A 82 2.81 30.69 -4.27
C PRO A 82 1.72 30.44 -5.32
N ALA A 83 0.89 29.43 -5.10
CA ALA A 83 -0.23 29.10 -5.99
C ALA A 83 -1.55 29.49 -5.29
N GLN A 84 -2.47 30.09 -6.03
CA GLN A 84 -3.84 30.35 -5.58
C GLN A 84 -4.71 29.22 -6.10
N LEU A 85 -5.25 28.39 -5.20
CA LEU A 85 -5.97 27.16 -5.59
C LEU A 85 -7.41 27.10 -5.08
N GLU A 86 -7.82 28.03 -4.22
CA GLU A 86 -9.17 28.13 -3.65
C GLU A 86 -10.28 27.86 -4.68
N HIS A 87 -10.24 28.54 -5.83
CA HIS A 87 -11.28 28.38 -6.85
C HIS A 87 -11.29 27.00 -7.51
N ILE A 88 -10.12 26.38 -7.73
CA ILE A 88 -10.04 25.00 -8.25
C ILE A 88 -10.72 24.05 -7.28
N PHE A 89 -10.49 24.23 -5.98
CA PHE A 89 -11.11 23.39 -4.98
C PHE A 89 -12.60 23.68 -4.84
N GLN A 90 -13.05 24.93 -4.98
CA GLN A 90 -14.48 25.24 -5.02
C GLN A 90 -15.18 24.55 -6.20
N ILE A 91 -14.57 24.58 -7.39
CA ILE A 91 -15.11 23.89 -8.58
C ILE A 91 -15.21 22.38 -8.35
N LEU A 92 -14.19 21.77 -7.74
CA LEU A 92 -14.20 20.36 -7.38
C LEU A 92 -15.28 20.05 -6.32
N ASP A 93 -15.40 20.89 -5.29
CA ASP A 93 -16.40 20.75 -4.24
C ASP A 93 -17.81 20.80 -4.82
N ASP A 94 -18.11 21.78 -5.68
CA ASP A 94 -19.40 21.94 -6.34
C ASP A 94 -19.73 20.72 -7.22
N PHE A 95 -18.74 20.16 -7.90
CA PHE A 95 -18.91 18.91 -8.62
C PHE A 95 -19.20 17.74 -7.68
N PHE A 96 -18.41 17.57 -6.61
CA PHE A 96 -18.59 16.47 -5.66
C PHE A 96 -19.95 16.54 -4.95
N ILE A 97 -20.35 17.72 -4.48
CA ILE A 97 -21.63 17.94 -3.80
C ILE A 97 -22.80 17.55 -4.71
N ARG A 98 -22.77 17.94 -5.99
CA ARG A 98 -23.82 17.59 -6.96
C ARG A 98 -23.95 16.08 -7.18
N HIS A 99 -22.85 15.32 -7.12
CA HIS A 99 -22.85 13.87 -7.40
C HIS A 99 -22.98 12.97 -6.17
N LEU A 100 -22.69 13.50 -4.98
CA LEU A 100 -22.87 12.81 -3.69
C LEU A 100 -24.35 12.55 -3.39
N SER A 101 -25.25 13.45 -3.80
CA SER A 101 -26.70 13.31 -3.59
C SER A 101 -27.37 12.34 -4.56
N ASP A 102 -26.81 12.14 -5.77
CA ASP A 102 -27.53 11.45 -6.84
C ASP A 102 -27.06 9.99 -7.09
N ARG A 103 -25.75 9.65 -7.00
CA ARG A 103 -25.26 8.35 -7.57
C ARG A 103 -24.05 7.67 -6.90
N MET A 104 -23.42 8.26 -5.88
CA MET A 104 -22.05 7.88 -5.46
C MET A 104 -21.99 7.28 -4.03
N LEU A 105 -21.36 6.09 -3.91
CA LEU A 105 -21.14 5.39 -2.62
C LEU A 105 -19.67 5.40 -2.16
N GLU A 106 -18.72 5.75 -3.04
CA GLU A 106 -17.28 5.80 -2.72
C GLU A 106 -16.76 7.25 -2.78
N PRO A 107 -15.80 7.63 -1.90
CA PRO A 107 -15.20 8.95 -1.91
C PRO A 107 -14.33 9.16 -3.15
N PHE A 108 -14.43 10.35 -3.74
CA PHE A 108 -13.54 10.78 -4.81
C PHE A 108 -12.14 11.06 -4.28
N ALA A 109 -11.13 10.55 -5.00
CA ALA A 109 -9.74 10.80 -4.69
C ALA A 109 -9.17 11.82 -5.68
N VAL A 110 -8.76 12.99 -5.18
CA VAL A 110 -8.00 13.97 -5.97
C VAL A 110 -6.55 13.95 -5.55
N SER A 111 -5.63 13.76 -6.50
CA SER A 111 -4.18 13.84 -6.27
C SER A 111 -3.57 15.08 -6.92
N ILE A 112 -2.75 15.84 -6.18
CA ILE A 112 -2.10 17.07 -6.67
C ILE A 112 -0.58 17.04 -6.45
N SER A 113 0.14 17.97 -7.11
CA SER A 113 1.57 18.16 -6.89
C SER A 113 1.87 18.68 -5.46
N TYR A 114 3.09 18.44 -4.96
CA TYR A 114 3.47 18.86 -3.61
C TYR A 114 3.36 20.37 -3.37
N VAL A 115 3.76 21.15 -4.37
CA VAL A 115 3.74 22.62 -4.32
C VAL A 115 2.31 23.11 -4.17
N ALA A 116 1.38 22.50 -4.92
CA ALA A 116 -0.04 22.77 -4.80
C ALA A 116 -0.59 22.36 -3.42
N TYR A 117 -0.23 21.17 -2.93
CA TYR A 117 -0.64 20.67 -1.63
C TYR A 117 -0.21 21.58 -0.49
N LYS A 118 1.04 22.07 -0.51
CA LYS A 118 1.57 22.98 0.53
C LYS A 118 0.79 24.29 0.58
N GLY A 119 0.52 24.91 -0.57
CA GLY A 119 -0.28 26.14 -0.66
C GLY A 119 -1.71 25.92 -0.15
N PHE A 120 -2.36 24.86 -0.64
CA PHE A 120 -3.73 24.54 -0.26
C PHE A 120 -3.91 24.21 1.22
N ARG A 121 -2.95 23.47 1.81
CA ARG A 121 -2.97 23.17 3.24
C ARG A 121 -2.92 24.44 4.08
N GLN A 122 -2.13 25.43 3.68
CA GLN A 122 -2.06 26.73 4.39
C GLN A 122 -3.40 27.47 4.31
N GLU A 123 -4.04 27.48 3.14
CA GLU A 123 -5.37 28.08 2.93
C GLU A 123 -6.44 27.43 3.81
N ILE A 124 -6.52 26.08 3.83
CA ILE A 124 -7.52 25.36 4.63
C ILE A 124 -7.33 25.55 6.13
N VAL A 125 -6.09 25.49 6.64
CA VAL A 125 -5.81 25.72 8.06
C VAL A 125 -6.21 27.13 8.49
N HIS A 126 -6.05 28.11 7.59
CA HIS A 126 -6.54 29.47 7.83
C HIS A 126 -8.06 29.58 7.80
N ALA A 127 -8.74 28.90 6.87
CA ALA A 127 -10.17 29.02 6.66
C ALA A 127 -11.04 28.25 7.68
N GLN A 128 -10.57 27.09 8.17
CA GLN A 128 -11.36 26.20 9.04
C GLN A 128 -11.07 26.35 10.53
N GLY A 129 -10.18 27.28 10.93
CA GLY A 129 -9.60 27.26 12.27
C GLY A 129 -8.83 25.94 12.51
N HIS A 130 -8.28 25.75 13.71
CA HIS A 130 -7.49 24.55 14.04
C HIS A 130 -8.30 23.21 14.03
N GLU A 131 -9.56 23.22 13.59
CA GLU A 131 -10.49 22.08 13.58
C GLU A 131 -10.44 21.23 12.29
N GLY A 132 -9.75 21.69 11.23
CA GLY A 132 -9.50 20.85 10.07
C GLY A 132 -8.67 19.62 10.47
N ARG A 133 -9.22 18.40 10.36
CA ARG A 133 -8.48 17.15 10.61
C ARG A 133 -7.45 16.91 9.49
N VAL A 134 -6.33 17.62 9.56
CA VAL A 134 -5.19 17.45 8.67
C VAL A 134 -4.42 16.20 9.12
N PHE A 135 -4.71 15.04 8.51
CA PHE A 135 -3.96 13.81 8.74
C PHE A 135 -2.90 13.63 7.65
N HIS A 136 -1.63 13.80 8.02
CA HIS A 136 -0.48 13.54 7.15
C HIS A 136 -0.52 14.31 5.81
N TRP A 137 -0.69 13.59 4.70
CA TRP A 137 -0.71 14.02 3.31
C TRP A 137 -2.14 14.00 2.73
N GLN A 138 -3.13 13.84 3.61
CA GLN A 138 -4.55 13.85 3.28
C GLN A 138 -5.21 15.07 3.91
N ILE A 139 -6.11 15.68 3.15
CA ILE A 139 -7.01 16.70 3.69
C ILE A 139 -8.41 16.11 3.63
N TRP A 140 -8.99 15.92 4.80
CA TRP A 140 -10.34 15.40 4.99
C TRP A 140 -11.30 16.60 5.05
N ARG A 141 -12.20 16.72 4.07
CA ARG A 141 -13.22 17.78 4.06
C ARG A 141 -14.59 17.17 4.28
N VAL A 142 -15.30 17.69 5.28
CA VAL A 142 -16.65 17.25 5.66
C VAL A 142 -17.65 18.15 4.93
N PHE A 143 -18.58 17.53 4.20
CA PHE A 143 -19.69 18.21 3.52
C PHE A 143 -21.01 17.65 4.06
N GLY A 144 -21.58 18.31 5.07
CA GLY A 144 -22.77 17.81 5.76
C GLY A 144 -22.51 16.47 6.46
N VAL A 145 -23.19 15.40 6.04
CA VAL A 145 -23.05 14.03 6.60
C VAL A 145 -22.01 13.18 5.87
N PHE A 146 -21.36 13.72 4.82
CA PHE A 146 -20.45 12.98 3.93
C PHE A 146 -19.00 13.46 4.05
N ILE A 147 -18.06 12.54 3.77
CA ILE A 147 -16.62 12.76 3.92
C ILE A 147 -15.93 12.64 2.55
N THR A 148 -15.19 13.68 2.13
CA THR A 148 -14.33 13.64 0.92
C THR A 148 -12.86 13.56 1.32
N VAL A 149 -12.07 12.76 0.60
CA VAL A 149 -10.64 12.50 0.88
C VAL A 149 -9.77 13.02 -0.27
N LEU A 150 -9.08 14.14 -0.07
CA LEU A 150 -8.02 14.57 -0.99
C LEU A 150 -6.72 13.84 -0.66
N TYR A 151 -6.07 13.26 -1.67
CA TYR A 151 -4.80 12.53 -1.57
C TYR A 151 -3.62 13.34 -2.13
N TYR A 152 -2.43 12.87 -1.80
CA TYR A 152 -1.18 13.24 -2.44
C TYR A 152 -0.59 12.03 -3.16
N TYR A 153 -0.12 12.21 -4.40
CA TYR A 153 0.61 11.18 -5.15
C TYR A 153 2.06 11.65 -5.37
N ILE A 154 3.03 11.03 -4.69
CA ILE A 154 4.45 11.15 -5.07
C ILE A 154 4.79 10.06 -6.06
N HIS A 155 5.13 10.49 -7.28
CA HIS A 155 6.24 9.85 -7.96
C HIS A 155 7.53 10.47 -7.42
N THR A 156 8.46 9.63 -6.94
CA THR A 156 9.83 9.96 -6.45
C THR A 156 10.03 10.00 -4.92
N ILE A 157 10.24 8.80 -4.37
CA ILE A 157 11.25 8.52 -3.35
C ILE A 157 12.47 9.44 -3.55
N ARG A 158 12.69 10.46 -2.70
CA ARG A 158 14.07 10.95 -2.39
C ARG A 158 14.25 12.06 -1.34
N GLN A 159 13.23 12.66 -0.73
CA GLN A 159 13.44 13.71 0.29
C GLN A 159 12.68 13.52 1.61
N VAL A 160 12.57 12.26 2.07
CA VAL A 160 12.10 11.90 3.42
C VAL A 160 13.21 12.16 4.49
N GLY A 161 14.34 12.75 4.12
CA GLY A 161 15.54 12.81 4.96
C GLY A 161 15.54 13.79 6.12
N GLN A 162 14.66 14.81 6.19
CA GLN A 162 14.88 15.94 7.11
C GLN A 162 13.73 16.31 8.07
N ASN A 163 12.48 15.88 7.86
CA ASN A 163 11.37 16.19 8.78
C ASN A 163 10.87 14.99 9.62
N ALA A 164 11.56 13.84 9.57
CA ALA A 164 11.29 12.72 10.48
C ALA A 164 11.69 13.01 11.95
N VAL A 165 12.29 14.18 12.21
CA VAL A 165 12.89 14.54 13.49
C VAL A 165 11.84 14.97 14.54
N THR A 166 10.62 15.39 14.16
CA THR A 166 9.63 15.95 15.12
C THR A 166 8.51 15.01 15.57
N MET A 167 8.30 13.84 14.94
CA MET A 167 7.36 12.80 15.41
C MET A 167 8.05 11.48 15.81
N SER A 168 9.37 11.40 15.69
CA SER A 168 10.17 10.29 16.24
C SER A 168 10.15 10.26 17.77
N SER A 169 9.70 11.32 18.44
CA SER A 169 9.73 11.46 19.90
C SER A 169 8.54 10.86 20.64
N LEU A 170 7.44 10.51 19.95
CA LEU A 170 6.19 10.12 20.61
C LEU A 170 6.10 8.61 20.95
N TYR A 171 6.81 7.77 20.20
CA TYR A 171 6.73 6.31 20.33
C TYR A 171 8.10 5.67 20.48
N HIS A 172 8.23 4.79 21.46
CA HIS A 172 9.25 3.76 21.51
C HIS A 172 8.77 2.54 20.70
N TYR A 173 9.64 1.97 19.87
CA TYR A 173 9.32 0.80 19.06
C TYR A 173 10.15 -0.40 19.50
N SER A 174 9.49 -1.54 19.69
CA SER A 174 10.13 -2.83 19.91
C SER A 174 9.66 -3.87 18.88
N PHE A 175 10.39 -4.96 18.76
CA PHE A 175 10.09 -6.07 17.85
C PHE A 175 10.06 -7.36 18.66
N SER A 176 9.11 -8.24 18.35
CA SER A 176 8.97 -9.51 19.06
C SER A 176 8.50 -10.60 18.11
N HIS A 177 9.04 -11.80 18.28
CA HIS A 177 8.39 -13.04 17.88
C HIS A 177 7.12 -13.24 18.72
N VAL A 178 6.03 -13.70 18.11
CA VAL A 178 4.76 -13.91 18.81
C VAL A 178 4.74 -15.32 19.41
N SER A 179 4.57 -15.40 20.73
CA SER A 179 4.48 -16.69 21.43
C SER A 179 3.24 -17.48 20.98
N LYS A 180 3.42 -18.77 20.76
CA LYS A 180 2.35 -19.74 20.48
C LYS A 180 1.78 -20.37 21.75
N THR A 181 2.35 -20.09 22.91
CA THR A 181 1.91 -20.65 24.21
C THR A 181 1.38 -19.57 25.15
N ASP A 182 1.92 -18.36 25.08
CA ASP A 182 1.64 -17.29 26.05
C ASP A 182 0.65 -16.27 25.49
N SER A 183 -0.38 -15.94 26.29
CA SER A 183 -1.36 -14.89 25.97
C SER A 183 -1.96 -15.02 24.57
N VAL A 184 -2.09 -16.25 24.05
CA VAL A 184 -2.45 -16.54 22.66
C VAL A 184 -3.75 -15.85 22.24
N HIS A 185 -4.79 -15.90 23.08
CA HIS A 185 -6.06 -15.23 22.80
C HIS A 185 -5.89 -13.71 22.59
N GLN A 186 -5.10 -13.05 23.43
CA GLN A 186 -4.84 -11.62 23.31
C GLN A 186 -3.98 -11.31 22.07
N SER A 187 -3.00 -12.16 21.77
CA SER A 187 -2.17 -12.06 20.57
C SER A 187 -3.00 -12.26 19.30
N ALA A 188 -3.97 -13.18 19.29
CA ALA A 188 -4.87 -13.41 18.17
C ALA A 188 -5.77 -12.20 17.89
N ILE A 189 -6.28 -11.55 18.95
CA ILE A 189 -7.03 -10.30 18.83
C ILE A 189 -6.16 -9.18 18.22
N LYS A 190 -4.93 -9.00 18.73
CA LYS A 190 -4.00 -7.98 18.19
C LYS A 190 -3.60 -8.29 16.75
N TYR A 191 -3.40 -9.56 16.42
CA TYR A 191 -3.10 -10.03 15.07
C TYR A 191 -4.26 -9.72 14.12
N ARG A 192 -5.49 -10.09 14.48
CA ARG A 192 -6.72 -9.75 13.75
C ARG A 192 -6.81 -8.26 13.49
N ASP A 193 -6.69 -7.44 14.53
CA ASP A 193 -6.89 -6.00 14.42
C ASP A 193 -5.85 -5.34 13.50
N LEU A 194 -4.57 -5.77 13.59
CA LEU A 194 -3.53 -5.33 12.67
C LEU A 194 -3.78 -5.82 11.24
N ARG A 195 -4.15 -7.10 11.07
CA ARG A 195 -4.40 -7.73 9.77
C ARG A 195 -5.56 -7.08 9.03
N LEU A 196 -6.66 -6.80 9.73
CA LEU A 196 -7.82 -6.12 9.16
C LEU A 196 -7.51 -4.67 8.75
N LYS A 197 -6.70 -3.95 9.55
CA LYS A 197 -6.18 -2.62 9.15
C LYS A 197 -5.30 -2.72 7.91
N ALA A 198 -4.45 -3.74 7.82
CA ALA A 198 -3.57 -3.96 6.68
C ALA A 198 -4.35 -4.24 5.39
N LEU A 199 -5.39 -5.08 5.46
CA LEU A 199 -6.27 -5.40 4.34
C LEU A 199 -7.02 -4.16 3.81
N LYS A 200 -7.45 -3.26 4.70
CA LYS A 200 -8.05 -1.97 4.29
C LYS A 200 -7.02 -1.03 3.65
N ALA A 201 -5.85 -0.91 4.26
CA ALA A 201 -4.83 0.05 3.84
C ALA A 201 -4.12 -0.36 2.54
N SER A 202 -4.02 -1.66 2.26
CA SER A 202 -3.25 -2.18 1.12
C SER A 202 -3.82 -3.50 0.59
N PRO A 203 -5.08 -3.53 0.09
CA PRO A 203 -5.75 -4.76 -0.33
C PRO A 203 -4.96 -5.52 -1.41
N GLU A 204 -4.33 -4.81 -2.34
CA GLU A 204 -3.53 -5.36 -3.44
C GLU A 204 -2.21 -6.05 -2.99
N SER A 205 -1.88 -5.98 -1.69
CA SER A 205 -0.69 -6.63 -1.09
C SER A 205 -1.01 -7.97 -0.44
N PHE A 206 -2.29 -8.37 -0.40
CA PHE A 206 -2.75 -9.59 0.23
C PHE A 206 -3.51 -10.48 -0.75
N SER A 207 -3.50 -11.79 -0.48
CA SER A 207 -4.21 -12.81 -1.25
C SER A 207 -5.68 -12.98 -0.83
N SER A 208 -6.09 -12.34 0.26
CA SER A 208 -7.46 -12.30 0.79
C SER A 208 -7.96 -10.85 0.89
N THR A 209 -9.23 -10.65 1.24
CA THR A 209 -9.84 -9.32 1.36
C THR A 209 -10.35 -9.05 2.77
N TYR A 210 -10.56 -7.77 3.08
CA TYR A 210 -11.15 -7.35 4.35
C TYR A 210 -12.54 -7.96 4.55
N GLU A 211 -13.37 -7.97 3.51
CA GLU A 211 -14.76 -8.44 3.56
C GLU A 211 -14.86 -9.93 3.90
N ILE A 212 -13.85 -10.71 3.52
CA ILE A 212 -13.72 -12.12 3.86
C ILE A 212 -13.18 -12.28 5.28
N GLU A 213 -11.98 -11.75 5.56
CA GLU A 213 -11.31 -12.00 6.84
C GLU A 213 -12.04 -11.32 8.03
N SER A 214 -12.81 -10.23 7.80
CA SER A 214 -13.58 -9.58 8.88
C SER A 214 -14.74 -10.41 9.41
N ARG A 215 -15.09 -11.50 8.72
CA ARG A 215 -16.16 -12.43 9.13
C ARG A 215 -15.63 -13.62 9.93
N PHE A 216 -14.31 -13.78 10.00
CA PHE A 216 -13.70 -14.85 10.79
C PHE A 216 -13.98 -14.64 12.27
N THR A 217 -14.28 -15.75 12.93
CA THR A 217 -14.47 -15.87 14.37
C THR A 217 -13.14 -15.74 15.12
N ASP A 218 -13.21 -15.47 16.43
CA ASP A 218 -12.01 -15.39 17.27
C ASP A 218 -11.24 -16.73 17.30
N ALA A 219 -11.93 -17.87 17.17
CA ALA A 219 -11.30 -19.19 17.06
C ALA A 219 -10.50 -19.31 15.76
N GLU A 220 -11.07 -18.92 14.61
CA GLU A 220 -10.36 -18.94 13.33
C GLU A 220 -9.14 -18.00 13.33
N TRP A 221 -9.21 -16.84 14.00
CA TRP A 221 -8.05 -15.97 14.16
C TRP A 221 -6.95 -16.58 15.02
N MET A 222 -7.33 -17.31 16.06
CA MET A 222 -6.41 -18.05 16.90
C MET A 222 -5.75 -19.19 16.12
N ASP A 223 -6.51 -19.99 15.39
CA ASP A 223 -6.01 -21.08 14.55
C ASP A 223 -5.01 -20.56 13.51
N ARG A 224 -5.30 -19.39 12.91
CA ARG A 224 -4.40 -18.73 11.95
C ARG A 224 -3.10 -18.27 12.58
N LEU A 225 -3.14 -17.74 13.81
CA LEU A 225 -1.93 -17.33 14.53
C LEU A 225 -1.08 -18.54 14.94
N LEU A 226 -1.73 -19.65 15.28
CA LEU A 226 -1.12 -20.89 15.77
C LEU A 226 -0.69 -21.87 14.69
N GLN A 227 -0.85 -21.56 13.39
CA GLN A 227 -0.44 -22.45 12.31
C GLN A 227 1.01 -22.92 12.50
N ASP A 228 1.20 -24.25 12.50
CA ASP A 228 2.49 -24.88 12.80
C ASP A 228 3.57 -24.46 11.80
N ASP A 229 3.21 -24.26 10.54
CA ASP A 229 4.13 -23.83 9.48
C ASP A 229 4.35 -22.31 9.44
N ARG A 230 3.85 -21.54 10.42
CA ARG A 230 3.96 -20.08 10.47
C ARG A 230 4.65 -19.59 11.73
N GLU A 231 5.59 -18.66 11.55
CA GLU A 231 6.16 -17.88 12.65
C GLU A 231 5.85 -16.39 12.43
N ASN A 232 5.21 -15.76 13.41
CA ASN A 232 4.74 -14.38 13.30
C ASN A 232 5.62 -13.45 14.13
N PHE A 233 5.97 -12.30 13.56
CA PHE A 233 6.77 -11.26 14.20
C PHE A 233 6.05 -9.93 14.09
N VAL A 234 6.14 -9.13 15.15
CA VAL A 234 5.37 -7.89 15.29
C VAL A 234 6.25 -6.73 15.68
N CYS A 235 5.89 -5.54 15.19
CA CYS A 235 6.43 -4.27 15.64
C CYS A 235 5.43 -3.64 16.60
N ILE A 236 5.88 -3.34 17.80
CA ILE A 236 5.06 -2.81 18.89
C ILE A 236 5.43 -1.34 19.07
N ALA A 237 4.45 -0.45 19.02
CA ALA A 237 4.61 0.96 19.33
C ALA A 237 4.07 1.24 20.74
N THR A 238 4.89 1.87 21.57
CA THR A 238 4.57 2.26 22.95
C THR A 238 4.74 3.78 23.08
N LEU A 239 3.72 4.49 23.55
CA LEU A 239 3.78 5.94 23.76
C LEU A 239 4.78 6.32 24.86
N VAL A 240 5.47 7.46 24.70
CA VAL A 240 6.59 7.89 25.57
C VAL A 240 6.18 8.76 26.78
N ASP A 241 4.93 9.23 26.89
CA ASP A 241 4.47 10.14 27.98
C ASP A 241 3.70 9.40 29.13
N PRO A 242 3.78 9.82 30.40
CA PRO A 242 3.89 8.94 31.58
C PRO A 242 2.66 8.96 32.51
N GLY A 243 1.47 9.31 32.00
CA GLY A 243 0.31 9.62 32.85
C GLY A 243 -0.65 8.48 33.16
N ASP A 244 -0.81 7.51 32.27
CA ASP A 244 -1.67 6.34 32.51
C ASP A 244 -1.43 5.30 31.41
N SER A 245 -1.25 4.03 31.81
CA SER A 245 -1.11 2.82 30.99
C SER A 245 -0.63 3.04 29.54
N SER A 246 0.68 2.92 29.30
CA SER A 246 1.26 3.01 27.97
C SER A 246 0.66 1.93 27.05
N ALA A 247 -0.35 2.30 26.25
CA ALA A 247 -1.05 1.37 25.38
C ALA A 247 -0.11 0.87 24.28
N ALA A 248 0.42 -0.35 24.44
CA ALA A 248 1.29 -0.98 23.46
C ALA A 248 0.43 -1.49 22.29
N GLN A 249 0.65 -0.94 21.10
CA GLN A 249 -0.09 -1.30 19.90
C GLN A 249 0.79 -2.06 18.92
N TRP A 250 0.26 -3.12 18.31
CA TRP A 250 0.90 -3.75 17.15
C TRP A 250 0.68 -2.89 15.92
N VAL A 251 1.78 -2.43 15.31
CA VAL A 251 1.78 -1.47 14.20
C VAL A 251 2.44 -2.01 12.94
N GLY A 252 3.01 -3.20 13.01
CA GLY A 252 3.62 -3.87 11.88
C GLY A 252 3.77 -5.35 12.12
N GLN A 253 3.88 -6.12 11.04
CA GLN A 253 4.02 -7.57 11.07
C GLN A 253 4.91 -8.06 9.93
N VAL A 254 5.47 -9.25 10.13
CA VAL A 254 6.03 -10.11 9.08
C VAL A 254 5.84 -11.57 9.51
N THR A 255 5.59 -12.44 8.55
CA THR A 255 5.36 -13.86 8.80
C THR A 255 6.40 -14.68 8.04
N LEU A 256 6.99 -15.66 8.70
CA LEU A 256 7.73 -16.73 8.04
C LEU A 256 6.83 -17.94 7.84
N ARG A 257 7.06 -18.65 6.73
CA ARG A 257 6.52 -19.97 6.46
C ARG A 257 7.63 -21.00 6.42
N GLY A 258 7.52 -22.07 7.20
CA GLY A 258 8.47 -23.18 7.19
C GLY A 258 8.81 -23.72 8.59
N PRO A 259 9.95 -24.43 8.72
CA PRO A 259 10.87 -24.78 7.64
C PRO A 259 10.21 -25.64 6.56
N LEU A 260 10.53 -25.38 5.29
CA LEU A 260 9.98 -26.11 4.14
C LEU A 260 10.90 -27.25 3.71
N SER A 261 10.29 -28.33 3.21
CA SER A 261 11.00 -29.44 2.57
C SER A 261 11.73 -28.97 1.31
N ARG A 262 12.74 -29.73 0.85
CA ARG A 262 13.45 -29.43 -0.40
C ARG A 262 12.49 -29.38 -1.57
N LYS A 263 11.54 -30.31 -1.58
CA LYS A 263 10.51 -30.42 -2.61
C LYS A 263 9.66 -29.15 -2.68
N ASP A 264 9.15 -28.68 -1.55
CA ASP A 264 8.22 -27.53 -1.51
C ASP A 264 8.92 -26.18 -1.70
N PHE A 265 10.24 -26.13 -1.48
CA PHE A 265 11.03 -24.93 -1.71
C PHE A 265 11.64 -24.85 -3.12
N THR A 266 11.72 -25.97 -3.85
CA THR A 266 12.28 -26.01 -5.21
C THR A 266 11.36 -25.33 -6.21
N LEU A 267 11.95 -24.58 -7.14
CA LEU A 267 11.25 -23.95 -8.25
C LEU A 267 11.78 -24.50 -9.59
N PRO A 268 11.05 -24.34 -10.70
CA PRO A 268 11.55 -24.68 -12.03
C PRO A 268 12.88 -23.99 -12.34
N GLU A 269 13.74 -24.62 -13.13
CA GLU A 269 15.08 -24.11 -13.47
C GLU A 269 15.04 -22.69 -14.06
N MET A 270 14.05 -22.41 -14.91
CA MET A 270 13.80 -21.10 -15.50
C MET A 270 13.54 -19.97 -14.48
N SER A 271 13.28 -20.31 -13.21
CA SER A 271 13.20 -19.31 -12.14
C SER A 271 14.54 -18.68 -11.82
N GLY A 272 15.66 -19.35 -12.11
CA GLY A 272 17.00 -18.94 -11.70
C GLY A 272 17.35 -19.24 -10.25
N GLN A 273 16.38 -19.67 -9.42
CA GLN A 273 16.68 -20.11 -8.06
C GLN A 273 17.55 -21.36 -8.11
N ARG A 274 18.71 -21.32 -7.43
CA ARG A 274 19.56 -22.50 -7.29
C ARG A 274 18.84 -23.64 -6.57
N MET A 275 19.22 -24.86 -6.92
CA MET A 275 18.72 -26.06 -6.26
C MET A 275 19.00 -25.97 -4.75
N PRO A 276 17.99 -26.12 -3.89
CA PRO A 276 18.19 -26.06 -2.43
C PRO A 276 19.00 -27.27 -1.94
N GLY A 277 19.67 -27.11 -0.78
CA GLY A 277 20.44 -28.17 -0.12
C GLY A 277 19.58 -29.36 0.33
N ARG A 278 20.20 -30.41 0.86
CA ARG A 278 19.46 -31.56 1.40
C ARG A 278 18.68 -31.17 2.66
N ASP A 279 17.61 -31.92 2.96
CA ASP A 279 16.72 -31.61 4.10
C ASP A 279 17.45 -31.66 5.45
N ASP A 280 18.50 -32.46 5.57
CA ASP A 280 19.37 -32.58 6.75
C ASP A 280 20.41 -31.44 6.87
N GLU A 281 20.63 -30.67 5.81
CA GLU A 281 21.67 -29.63 5.75
C GLU A 281 21.13 -28.20 5.87
N GLU A 282 19.89 -27.97 5.40
CA GLU A 282 19.34 -26.63 5.18
C GLU A 282 17.93 -26.46 5.74
N ASP A 283 17.71 -25.41 6.53
CA ASP A 283 16.38 -24.91 6.87
C ASP A 283 15.95 -23.85 5.87
N ARG A 284 14.71 -23.93 5.38
CA ARG A 284 14.22 -23.08 4.29
C ARG A 284 12.94 -22.39 4.66
N TRP A 285 12.96 -21.07 4.64
CA TRP A 285 11.85 -20.24 5.08
C TRP A 285 11.37 -19.35 3.93
N GLN A 286 10.05 -19.24 3.77
CA GLN A 286 9.44 -18.24 2.90
C GLN A 286 8.94 -17.08 3.76
N MET A 287 9.51 -15.89 3.60
CA MET A 287 9.06 -14.68 4.27
C MET A 287 7.94 -14.00 3.46
N LEU A 288 6.86 -13.65 4.14
CA LEU A 288 5.67 -13.05 3.54
C LEU A 288 4.95 -12.08 4.50
N SER A 289 3.91 -11.41 3.99
CA SER A 289 3.06 -10.50 4.77
C SER A 289 3.81 -9.39 5.54
N LEU A 290 4.94 -8.90 5.04
CA LEU A 290 5.59 -7.72 5.62
C LEU A 290 4.70 -6.48 5.42
N PHE A 291 4.27 -5.89 6.53
CA PHE A 291 3.41 -4.71 6.51
C PHE A 291 3.70 -3.82 7.73
N ILE A 292 3.65 -2.50 7.52
CA ILE A 292 3.70 -1.49 8.58
C ILE A 292 2.50 -0.57 8.35
N LEU A 293 1.75 -0.24 9.40
CA LEU A 293 0.65 0.73 9.34
C LEU A 293 1.15 2.07 8.76
N PRO A 294 0.41 2.70 7.82
CA PRO A 294 0.87 3.90 7.11
C PRO A 294 1.39 5.02 8.03
N GLU A 295 0.77 5.20 9.21
CA GLU A 295 1.10 6.25 10.17
C GLU A 295 2.48 6.05 10.85
N HIS A 296 3.02 4.83 10.78
CA HIS A 296 4.30 4.43 11.38
C HIS A 296 5.39 4.17 10.32
N GLN A 297 5.07 4.31 9.02
CA GLN A 297 6.03 4.11 7.93
C GLN A 297 7.11 5.21 7.89
N GLY A 298 8.15 5.02 7.06
CA GLY A 298 9.27 5.96 6.93
C GLY A 298 10.28 5.93 8.08
N ARG A 299 10.02 5.15 9.14
CA ARG A 299 10.86 5.05 10.35
C ARG A 299 11.77 3.81 10.38
N LYS A 300 12.01 3.18 9.23
CA LYS A 300 12.79 1.94 9.08
C LYS A 300 12.24 0.74 9.88
N LEU A 301 10.96 0.75 10.30
CA LEU A 301 10.36 -0.34 11.08
C LEU A 301 10.32 -1.67 10.32
N GLY A 302 10.10 -1.64 9.00
CA GLY A 302 10.19 -2.85 8.17
C GLY A 302 11.58 -3.47 8.18
N GLN A 303 12.64 -2.65 8.22
CA GLN A 303 14.01 -3.15 8.39
C GLN A 303 14.22 -3.75 9.78
N GLY A 304 13.63 -3.13 10.81
CA GLY A 304 13.67 -3.65 12.18
C GLY A 304 13.00 -5.02 12.29
N LEU A 305 11.81 -5.20 11.71
CA LEU A 305 11.12 -6.50 11.66
C LEU A 305 11.96 -7.57 10.96
N CYS A 306 12.53 -7.28 9.79
CA CYS A 306 13.35 -8.26 9.10
C CYS A 306 14.65 -8.60 9.87
N ARG A 307 15.24 -7.64 10.59
CA ARG A 307 16.38 -7.93 11.47
C ARG A 307 15.98 -8.83 12.63
N GLU A 308 14.81 -8.60 13.20
CA GLU A 308 14.27 -9.46 14.26
C GLU A 308 14.05 -10.89 13.78
N VAL A 309 13.50 -11.04 12.56
CA VAL A 309 13.38 -12.35 11.90
C VAL A 309 14.74 -13.03 11.73
N ILE A 310 15.72 -12.31 11.15
CA ILE A 310 17.07 -12.86 10.92
C ILE A 310 17.73 -13.26 12.24
N ARG A 311 17.62 -12.41 13.27
CA ARG A 311 18.14 -12.65 14.62
C ARG A 311 17.52 -13.92 15.21
N HIS A 312 16.20 -14.04 15.18
CA HIS A 312 15.50 -15.23 15.67
C HIS A 312 15.95 -16.50 14.94
N LEU A 313 16.09 -16.45 13.61
CA LEU A 313 16.56 -17.60 12.83
C LEU A 313 18.03 -17.96 13.10
N GLN A 314 18.88 -16.99 13.43
CA GLN A 314 20.26 -17.21 13.86
C GLN A 314 20.32 -17.88 15.24
N GLU A 315 19.54 -17.37 16.21
CA GLU A 315 19.47 -17.88 17.58
C GLU A 315 18.89 -19.30 17.64
N ASN A 316 17.94 -19.62 16.74
CA ASN A 316 17.26 -20.92 16.69
C ASN A 316 17.76 -21.81 15.54
N GLN A 317 18.95 -21.53 14.99
CA GLN A 317 19.49 -22.29 13.87
C GLN A 317 19.83 -23.73 14.27
N GLN A 318 19.12 -24.70 13.70
CA GLN A 318 19.35 -26.12 13.97
C GLN A 318 20.36 -26.72 13.00
N LYS A 319 20.26 -26.37 11.71
CA LYS A 319 21.10 -26.95 10.64
C LYS A 319 22.31 -26.08 10.31
N ALA A 320 23.19 -26.59 9.46
CA ALA A 320 24.41 -25.89 9.05
C ALA A 320 24.10 -24.57 8.31
N LYS A 321 22.93 -24.52 7.65
CA LYS A 321 22.52 -23.39 6.83
C LYS A 321 21.03 -23.12 6.99
N THR A 322 20.66 -21.84 7.01
CA THR A 322 19.27 -21.38 6.94
C THR A 322 19.13 -20.43 5.75
N VAL A 323 18.12 -20.66 4.91
CA VAL A 323 17.83 -19.86 3.72
C VAL A 323 16.46 -19.23 3.87
N VAL A 324 16.40 -17.92 3.73
CA VAL A 324 15.15 -17.15 3.75
C VAL A 324 14.89 -16.64 2.34
N ARG A 325 13.79 -17.07 1.72
CA ARG A 325 13.32 -16.58 0.43
C ARG A 325 12.16 -15.62 0.61
N LEU A 326 12.11 -14.61 -0.24
CA LEU A 326 10.94 -13.77 -0.44
C LEU A 326 10.68 -13.59 -1.94
N MET A 327 9.45 -13.25 -2.29
CA MET A 327 9.06 -12.91 -3.66
C MET A 327 8.35 -11.57 -3.69
N VAL A 328 8.83 -10.65 -4.53
CA VAL A 328 8.38 -9.25 -4.53
C VAL A 328 8.20 -8.72 -5.95
N LYS A 329 7.18 -7.88 -6.16
CA LYS A 329 6.98 -7.20 -7.45
C LYS A 329 8.14 -6.22 -7.68
N PRO A 330 8.83 -6.24 -8.83
CA PRO A 330 9.97 -5.33 -9.10
C PRO A 330 9.55 -3.85 -9.09
N GLN A 331 8.27 -3.55 -9.34
CA GLN A 331 7.74 -2.19 -9.25
C GLN A 331 7.73 -1.65 -7.82
N ASN A 332 7.75 -2.52 -6.80
CA ASN A 332 7.87 -2.12 -5.40
C ASN A 332 9.34 -1.85 -5.03
N THR A 333 9.91 -0.84 -5.70
CA THR A 333 11.34 -0.47 -5.60
C THR A 333 11.77 -0.13 -4.17
N ALA A 334 10.88 0.46 -3.37
CA ALA A 334 11.15 0.76 -1.96
C ALA A 334 11.36 -0.52 -1.14
N THR A 335 10.51 -1.53 -1.31
CA THR A 335 10.63 -2.82 -0.61
C THR A 335 11.81 -3.64 -1.13
N VAL A 336 12.07 -3.65 -2.44
CA VAL A 336 13.27 -4.29 -3.01
C VAL A 336 14.54 -3.71 -2.38
N HIS A 337 14.66 -2.38 -2.37
CA HIS A 337 15.83 -1.71 -1.81
C HIS A 337 15.97 -1.88 -0.30
N LEU A 338 14.85 -2.07 0.41
CA LEU A 338 14.86 -2.45 1.82
C LEU A 338 15.53 -3.81 2.02
N TYR A 339 15.19 -4.81 1.21
CA TYR A 339 15.75 -6.15 1.31
C TYR A 339 17.22 -6.20 0.87
N GLU A 340 17.59 -5.50 -0.20
CA GLU A 340 18.99 -5.37 -0.63
C GLU A 340 19.88 -4.82 0.50
N LYS A 341 19.41 -3.78 1.21
CA LYS A 341 20.14 -3.20 2.35
C LYS A 341 20.29 -4.13 3.55
N LEU A 342 19.45 -5.15 3.63
CA LEU A 342 19.54 -6.21 4.65
C LEU A 342 20.41 -7.38 4.19
N GLY A 343 20.91 -7.35 2.95
CA GLY A 343 21.76 -8.41 2.38
C GLY A 343 21.00 -9.49 1.61
N PHE A 344 19.72 -9.28 1.29
CA PHE A 344 19.03 -10.18 0.38
C PHE A 344 19.53 -9.96 -1.05
N GLU A 345 19.84 -11.05 -1.74
CA GLU A 345 20.29 -11.04 -3.12
C GLU A 345 19.15 -11.44 -4.06
N THR A 346 19.00 -10.72 -5.17
CA THR A 346 18.08 -11.16 -6.24
C THR A 346 18.70 -12.34 -6.97
N VAL A 347 18.10 -13.52 -6.83
CA VAL A 347 18.62 -14.78 -7.41
C VAL A 347 17.88 -15.21 -8.67
N GLY A 348 16.74 -14.60 -8.96
CA GLY A 348 15.88 -15.07 -10.03
C GLY A 348 14.57 -14.34 -10.14
N LYS A 349 13.66 -14.90 -10.93
CA LYS A 349 12.31 -14.39 -11.11
C LYS A 349 11.27 -15.48 -10.98
N CYS A 350 10.10 -15.15 -10.46
CA CYS A 350 8.97 -16.07 -10.31
C CYS A 350 7.75 -15.62 -11.11
N THR A 351 6.87 -16.57 -11.39
CA THR A 351 5.50 -16.31 -11.83
C THR A 351 4.60 -15.98 -10.63
N LEU A 352 3.40 -15.47 -10.86
CA LEU A 352 2.43 -15.28 -9.77
C LEU A 352 1.97 -16.63 -9.20
N ALA A 353 1.83 -17.66 -10.05
CA ALA A 353 1.47 -19.00 -9.59
C ALA A 353 2.50 -19.58 -8.62
N GLU A 354 3.78 -19.51 -8.98
CA GLU A 354 4.88 -19.95 -8.12
C GLU A 354 4.91 -19.18 -6.80
N ALA A 355 4.65 -17.87 -6.83
CA ALA A 355 4.61 -17.03 -5.62
C ALA A 355 3.45 -17.40 -4.69
N LEU A 356 2.26 -17.65 -5.23
CA LEU A 356 1.10 -18.09 -4.44
C LEU A 356 1.36 -19.45 -3.80
N VAL A 357 1.89 -20.42 -4.54
CA VAL A 357 2.27 -21.74 -4.00
C VAL A 357 3.33 -21.60 -2.91
N ALA A 358 4.39 -20.83 -3.15
CA ALA A 358 5.45 -20.60 -2.16
C ALA A 358 4.90 -20.01 -0.85
N ASN A 359 3.93 -19.09 -0.95
CA ASN A 359 3.30 -18.44 0.20
C ASN A 359 2.28 -19.32 0.95
N GLY A 360 1.93 -20.48 0.41
CA GLY A 360 0.88 -21.36 0.95
C GLY A 360 -0.54 -21.06 0.44
N ASP A 361 -0.64 -20.17 -0.56
CA ASP A 361 -1.89 -19.70 -1.15
C ASP A 361 -2.20 -20.38 -2.50
N GLY A 362 -1.60 -21.55 -2.76
CA GLY A 362 -1.79 -22.29 -4.00
C GLY A 362 -3.24 -22.69 -4.29
N HIS A 363 -4.06 -22.84 -3.24
CA HIS A 363 -5.49 -23.14 -3.33
C HIS A 363 -6.31 -21.99 -3.97
N LEU A 364 -5.75 -20.78 -4.06
CA LEU A 364 -6.38 -19.63 -4.73
C LEU A 364 -6.11 -19.60 -6.24
N LEU A 365 -5.31 -20.53 -6.76
CA LEU A 365 -5.04 -20.62 -8.19
C LEU A 365 -6.25 -21.20 -8.92
N PRO A 366 -6.59 -20.66 -10.11
CA PRO A 366 -7.53 -21.33 -11.00
C PRO A 366 -6.93 -22.64 -11.52
N GLU A 367 -7.78 -23.54 -12.02
CA GLU A 367 -7.32 -24.79 -12.67
C GLU A 367 -6.41 -24.50 -13.87
N ASP A 368 -6.71 -23.44 -14.63
CA ASP A 368 -5.90 -22.97 -15.75
C ASP A 368 -5.02 -21.78 -15.37
N ILE A 369 -3.73 -22.04 -15.19
CA ILE A 369 -2.70 -21.03 -14.89
C ILE A 369 -1.93 -20.54 -16.13
N THR A 370 -2.39 -20.87 -17.35
CA THR A 370 -1.71 -20.47 -18.59
C THR A 370 -1.85 -18.98 -18.90
N ASP A 371 -2.91 -18.32 -18.39
CA ASP A 371 -3.11 -16.87 -18.51
C ASP A 371 -1.86 -16.10 -18.07
N ALA A 372 -1.48 -15.10 -18.86
CA ALA A 372 -0.28 -14.29 -18.64
C ALA A 372 -0.21 -13.68 -17.23
N ARG A 373 -1.33 -13.45 -16.55
CA ARG A 373 -1.37 -13.02 -15.15
C ARG A 373 -0.67 -14.00 -14.21
N TYR A 374 -0.86 -15.30 -14.44
CA TYR A 374 -0.34 -16.37 -13.59
C TYR A 374 0.97 -16.95 -14.11
N SER A 375 1.19 -16.92 -15.43
CA SER A 375 2.36 -17.51 -16.10
C SER A 375 3.51 -16.53 -16.36
N THR A 376 3.28 -15.22 -16.36
CA THR A 376 4.36 -14.24 -16.62
C THR A 376 5.35 -14.20 -15.46
N ARG A 377 6.63 -14.43 -15.78
CA ARG A 377 7.75 -14.42 -14.83
C ARG A 377 8.26 -12.99 -14.58
N SER A 378 7.51 -12.22 -13.79
CA SER A 378 7.84 -10.82 -13.47
C SER A 378 8.22 -10.57 -12.02
N GLY A 379 7.87 -11.44 -11.06
CA GLY A 379 8.25 -11.26 -9.66
C GLY A 379 9.74 -11.49 -9.46
N LEU A 380 10.38 -10.76 -8.54
CA LEU A 380 11.76 -11.00 -8.14
C LEU A 380 11.80 -12.04 -7.02
N ILE A 381 12.69 -13.01 -7.13
CA ILE A 381 13.02 -13.94 -6.05
C ILE A 381 14.27 -13.37 -5.36
N MET A 382 14.18 -13.11 -4.06
CA MET A 382 15.32 -12.67 -3.27
C MET A 382 15.61 -13.66 -2.14
N ILE A 383 16.88 -13.91 -1.87
CA ILE A 383 17.34 -14.86 -0.86
C ILE A 383 18.31 -14.19 0.11
N TYR A 384 18.16 -14.49 1.40
CA TYR A 384 19.15 -14.25 2.44
C TYR A 384 19.62 -15.60 2.99
N THR A 385 20.93 -15.76 3.17
CA THR A 385 21.52 -16.99 3.71
C THR A 385 22.18 -16.72 5.06
N ILE A 386 21.84 -17.54 6.04
CA ILE A 386 22.49 -17.59 7.35
C ILE A 386 23.32 -18.86 7.40
N SER A 387 24.63 -18.71 7.57
CA SER A 387 25.54 -19.82 7.83
C SER A 387 25.83 -19.89 9.33
N LYS A 388 25.88 -21.10 9.87
CA LYS A 388 26.29 -21.29 11.26
C LYS A 388 27.74 -20.82 11.39
N THR A 389 27.99 -19.85 12.28
CA THR A 389 29.37 -19.51 12.67
C THR A 389 29.99 -20.74 13.31
N ALA A 390 31.11 -21.18 12.73
CA ALA A 390 31.87 -22.33 13.18
C ALA A 390 32.41 -22.16 14.61
#